data_AF-A0AAD7YS91-F1
#
_entry.id   AF-A0AAD7YS91-F1
#
_cell.length_a   1.000
_cell.length_b   1.000
_cell.length_c   1.000
_cell.angle_alpha   90.00
_cell.angle_beta   90.00
_cell.angle_gamma   90.00
#
_symmetry.space_group_name_H-M   'P 1'
#
loop_
_entity.id
_entity.type
_entity.pdbx_description
1 polymer ?
#
loop_
_entity_poly.entity_id
_entity_poly.type
_entity_poly.pdbx_seq_one_letter_code
_entity_poly.pdbx_strand_id
1 'polypeptide(L)'
;MTLFEDINTKFYLIATISRYSRYHCENTTMMTDSTMMKKIEHRAVIKFLTKQGKTQKIIHEEMVAVYQDSAPSLSTIQKWSSEFKRGRESIEDDPRAGGSICAATEENVKLVEKLVLEDARVRVKTLAEMTKLSVGTIHTILHERLNLSKVSARWVPRMLTALQ
;
A
#
# COMPACT_ATOMS: atom_id res chain seq x y z
N MET A 1 9.35 -41.72 20.17
CA MET A 1 9.76 -40.77 21.24
C MET A 1 9.88 -39.40 20.59
N THR A 2 9.04 -38.47 21.07
CA THR A 2 9.16 -36.98 21.15
C THR A 2 10.13 -36.29 20.19
N LEU A 3 9.78 -35.26 19.42
CA LEU A 3 9.12 -33.99 19.77
C LEU A 3 8.30 -33.51 18.56
N PHE A 4 7.01 -33.18 18.65
CA PHE A 4 6.48 -31.88 19.09
C PHE A 4 7.44 -30.70 18.95
N GLU A 5 7.72 -30.30 17.72
CA GLU A 5 8.24 -28.96 17.45
C GLU A 5 7.10 -27.98 17.17
N ASP A 6 6.85 -27.22 18.22
CA ASP A 6 6.25 -25.89 18.32
C ASP A 6 5.55 -25.31 17.07
N ILE A 7 4.23 -25.30 17.14
CA ILE A 7 3.34 -24.59 16.20
C ILE A 7 3.61 -23.08 16.26
N ASN A 8 4.18 -22.55 17.35
CA ASN A 8 4.31 -21.11 17.55
C ASN A 8 5.40 -20.45 16.69
N THR A 9 6.50 -21.12 16.33
CA THR A 9 7.63 -20.46 15.64
C THR A 9 7.31 -20.07 14.19
N LYS A 10 6.40 -20.79 13.52
CA LYS A 10 5.96 -20.47 12.14
C LYS A 10 4.81 -19.48 12.08
N PHE A 11 4.01 -19.38 13.14
CA PHE A 11 3.02 -18.30 13.29
C PHE A 11 3.70 -16.94 13.42
N TYR A 12 4.83 -16.84 14.13
CA TYR A 12 5.56 -15.58 14.24
C TYR A 12 6.10 -15.08 12.89
N LEU A 13 6.66 -15.93 12.02
CA LEU A 13 7.24 -15.45 10.75
C LEU A 13 6.18 -14.99 9.73
N ILE A 14 5.06 -15.72 9.60
CA ILE A 14 3.94 -15.36 8.69
C ILE A 14 3.19 -14.15 9.23
N ALA A 15 2.96 -14.08 10.54
CA ALA A 15 2.41 -12.87 11.17
C ALA A 15 3.35 -11.68 11.02
N THR A 16 4.68 -11.86 11.00
CA THR A 16 5.63 -10.74 10.82
C THR A 16 5.63 -10.23 9.38
N ILE A 17 5.44 -11.08 8.37
CA ILE A 17 5.34 -10.65 6.96
C ILE A 17 3.99 -9.99 6.66
N SER A 18 2.87 -10.55 7.15
CA SER A 18 1.54 -9.93 7.04
C SER A 18 1.45 -8.63 7.84
N ARG A 19 2.03 -8.59 9.05
CA ARG A 19 2.17 -7.37 9.84
C ARG A 19 3.09 -6.39 9.14
N TYR A 20 4.19 -6.79 8.52
CA TYR A 20 5.05 -5.89 7.73
C TYR A 20 4.33 -5.33 6.50
N SER A 21 3.55 -6.12 5.76
CA SER A 21 2.81 -5.63 4.58
C SER A 21 1.64 -4.73 4.96
N ARG A 22 0.91 -5.07 6.05
CA ARG A 22 -0.15 -4.24 6.63
C ARG A 22 0.42 -2.96 7.25
N TYR A 23 1.51 -3.05 8.03
CA TYR A 23 2.26 -1.90 8.52
C TYR A 23 2.82 -1.06 7.38
N HIS A 24 3.24 -1.63 6.25
CA HIS A 24 3.76 -0.85 5.12
C HIS A 24 2.63 -0.12 4.38
N CYS A 25 1.43 -0.70 4.28
CA CYS A 25 0.24 0.00 3.78
C CYS A 25 -0.23 1.09 4.75
N GLU A 26 -0.34 0.78 6.05
CA GLU A 26 -0.81 1.71 7.09
C GLU A 26 0.21 2.81 7.44
N ASN A 27 1.52 2.52 7.49
CA ASN A 27 2.56 3.53 7.71
C ASN A 27 2.78 4.43 6.48
N THR A 28 2.46 3.98 5.27
CA THR A 28 2.40 4.88 4.11
C THR A 28 1.30 5.93 4.32
N THR A 29 0.20 5.58 4.98
CA THR A 29 -0.90 6.50 5.32
C THR A 29 -0.61 7.36 6.56
N MET A 30 0.17 6.87 7.54
CA MET A 30 0.47 7.62 8.77
C MET A 30 1.71 8.52 8.69
N MET A 31 2.71 8.20 7.86
CA MET A 31 3.84 9.11 7.60
C MET A 31 3.46 10.29 6.69
N THR A 32 2.30 10.24 6.03
CA THR A 32 1.86 11.27 5.09
C THR A 32 1.18 12.45 5.74
N ASP A 33 0.62 12.34 6.94
CA ASP A 33 -0.28 13.40 7.44
C ASP A 33 0.49 14.63 7.95
N SER A 34 1.49 14.44 8.82
CA SER A 34 2.36 15.53 9.30
C SER A 34 3.22 16.13 8.17
N THR A 35 3.69 15.29 7.23
CA THR A 35 4.49 15.76 6.09
C THR A 35 3.64 16.44 5.00
N MET A 36 2.36 16.06 4.84
CA MET A 36 1.40 16.77 4.01
C MET A 36 1.09 18.15 4.57
N MET A 37 0.82 18.24 5.88
CA MET A 37 0.52 19.52 6.53
C MET A 37 1.64 20.55 6.31
N LYS A 38 2.91 20.15 6.48
CA LYS A 38 4.07 21.01 6.19
C LYS A 38 4.16 21.45 4.72
N LYS A 39 3.82 20.57 3.77
CA LYS A 39 3.84 20.91 2.33
C LYS A 39 2.75 21.91 1.98
N ILE A 40 1.56 21.76 2.54
CA ILE A 40 0.42 22.67 2.32
C ILE A 40 0.77 24.06 2.85
N GLU A 41 1.36 24.13 4.05
CA GLU A 41 1.83 25.38 4.66
C GLU A 41 2.84 26.11 3.78
N HIS A 42 3.91 25.43 3.36
CA HIS A 42 4.91 26.02 2.47
C HIS A 42 4.30 26.53 1.15
N ARG A 43 3.38 25.76 0.55
CA ARG A 43 2.71 26.16 -0.70
C ARG A 43 1.81 27.38 -0.50
N ALA A 44 1.13 27.50 0.64
CA ALA A 44 0.32 28.66 0.96
C ALA A 44 1.18 29.93 1.06
N VAL A 45 2.35 29.84 1.70
CA VAL A 45 3.32 30.95 1.78
C VAL A 45 3.85 31.32 0.39
N ILE A 46 4.24 30.34 -0.42
CA ILE A 46 4.69 30.57 -1.80
C ILE A 46 3.59 31.27 -2.62
N LYS A 47 2.33 30.87 -2.47
CA LYS A 47 1.18 31.49 -3.14
C LYS A 47 1.03 32.95 -2.72
N PHE A 48 1.06 33.23 -1.42
CA PHE A 48 0.95 34.58 -0.88
C PHE A 48 2.06 35.50 -1.41
N LEU A 49 3.33 35.07 -1.28
CA LEU A 49 4.48 35.86 -1.72
C LEU A 49 4.54 36.03 -3.24
N THR A 50 4.08 35.04 -4.01
CA THR A 50 3.95 35.16 -5.47
C THR A 50 2.87 36.19 -5.83
N LYS A 51 1.74 36.24 -5.12
CA LYS A 51 0.70 37.26 -5.31
C LYS A 51 1.17 38.67 -4.91
N GLN A 52 2.08 38.78 -3.93
CA GLN A 52 2.75 40.04 -3.61
C GLN A 52 3.74 40.53 -4.69
N GLY A 53 4.01 39.73 -5.73
CA GLY A 53 4.90 40.10 -6.82
C GLY A 53 6.39 39.86 -6.54
N LYS A 54 6.74 39.14 -5.46
CA LYS A 54 8.14 38.82 -5.15
C LYS A 54 8.73 37.84 -6.17
N THR A 55 10.03 38.01 -6.45
CA THR A 55 10.78 37.12 -7.32
C THR A 55 11.08 35.80 -6.60
N GLN A 56 11.11 34.68 -7.34
CA GLN A 56 11.33 33.32 -6.81
C GLN A 56 12.60 33.21 -5.93
N LYS A 57 13.67 33.95 -6.24
CA LYS A 57 14.90 33.99 -5.43
C LYS A 57 14.67 34.61 -4.04
N ILE A 58 13.99 35.76 -4.00
CA ILE A 58 13.66 36.45 -2.75
C ILE A 58 12.74 35.57 -1.90
N ILE A 59 11.75 34.91 -2.53
CA ILE A 59 10.87 33.96 -1.83
C ILE A 59 11.68 32.84 -1.18
N HIS A 60 12.67 32.29 -1.89
CA HIS A 60 13.55 31.26 -1.33
C HIS A 60 14.39 31.77 -0.16
N GLU A 61 14.98 32.95 -0.27
CA GLU A 61 15.76 33.56 0.81
C GLU A 61 14.91 33.81 2.06
N GLU A 62 13.70 34.35 1.91
CA GLU A 62 12.77 34.57 3.03
C GLU A 62 12.31 33.26 3.67
N MET A 63 11.99 32.24 2.86
CA MET A 63 11.59 30.94 3.39
C MET A 63 12.76 30.22 4.09
N VAL A 64 13.99 30.33 3.60
CA VAL A 64 15.18 29.78 4.27
C VAL A 64 15.45 30.50 5.59
N ALA A 65 15.27 31.82 5.65
CA ALA A 65 15.45 32.59 6.88
C ALA A 65 14.47 32.17 7.99
N VAL A 66 13.24 31.79 7.64
CA VAL A 66 12.20 31.39 8.60
C VAL A 66 12.24 29.89 8.91
N TYR A 67 12.28 29.04 7.89
CA TYR A 67 12.12 27.58 8.04
C TYR A 67 13.45 26.83 8.14
N GLN A 68 14.59 27.48 7.83
CA GLN A 68 15.93 26.89 7.90
C GLN A 68 16.00 25.52 7.17
N ASP A 69 16.35 24.45 7.88
CA ASP A 69 16.47 23.09 7.33
C ASP A 69 15.13 22.51 6.84
N SER A 70 14.00 23.07 7.29
CA SER A 70 12.67 22.67 6.83
C SER A 70 12.21 23.43 5.58
N ALA A 71 12.99 24.39 5.08
CA ALA A 71 12.58 25.22 3.94
C ALA A 71 12.43 24.39 2.65
N PRO A 72 11.44 24.71 1.80
CA PRO A 72 11.31 24.07 0.50
C PRO A 72 12.47 24.44 -0.42
N SER A 73 12.89 23.50 -1.26
CA SER A 73 13.93 23.74 -2.25
C SER A 73 13.55 24.85 -3.23
N LEU A 74 14.55 25.55 -3.77
CA LEU A 74 14.36 26.55 -4.83
C LEU A 74 13.55 26.00 -6.01
N SER A 75 13.79 24.74 -6.43
CA SER A 75 13.04 24.09 -7.50
C SER A 75 11.56 23.93 -7.19
N THR A 76 11.21 23.63 -5.93
CA THR A 76 9.82 23.54 -5.47
C THR A 76 9.15 24.91 -5.53
N ILE A 77 9.84 25.96 -5.08
CA ILE A 77 9.34 27.34 -5.12
C ILE A 77 9.13 27.81 -6.55
N GLN A 78 10.09 27.55 -7.44
CA GLN A 78 10.00 27.91 -8.86
C GLN A 78 8.79 27.24 -9.53
N LYS A 79 8.59 25.93 -9.29
CA LYS A 79 7.45 25.18 -9.81
C LYS A 79 6.14 25.79 -9.34
N TRP A 80 5.93 25.89 -8.03
CA TRP A 80 4.67 26.39 -7.47
C TRP A 80 4.40 27.85 -7.80
N SER A 81 5.41 28.72 -7.73
CA SER A 81 5.27 30.12 -8.14
C SER A 81 4.88 30.26 -9.61
N SER A 82 5.44 29.42 -10.50
CA SER A 82 5.05 29.39 -11.92
C SER A 82 3.62 28.90 -12.12
N GLU A 83 3.21 27.85 -11.41
CA GLU A 83 1.83 27.35 -11.43
C GLU A 83 0.82 28.40 -10.96
N PHE A 84 1.12 29.12 -9.87
CA PHE A 84 0.26 30.19 -9.37
C PHE A 84 0.20 31.37 -10.34
N LYS A 85 1.31 31.73 -11.00
CA LYS A 85 1.31 32.74 -12.07
C LYS A 85 0.48 32.31 -13.29
N ARG A 86 0.39 31.00 -13.56
CA ARG A 86 -0.46 30.41 -14.61
C ARG A 86 -1.95 30.36 -14.24
N GLY A 87 -2.34 30.82 -13.05
CA GLY A 87 -3.73 30.90 -12.63
C GLY A 87 -4.21 29.70 -11.80
N ARG A 88 -3.32 28.80 -11.37
CA ARG A 88 -3.69 27.73 -10.44
C ARG A 88 -4.05 28.33 -9.08
N GLU A 89 -5.16 27.88 -8.47
CA GLU A 89 -5.55 28.32 -7.12
C GLU A 89 -5.40 27.23 -6.06
N SER A 90 -5.47 25.96 -6.43
CA SER A 90 -5.30 24.85 -5.48
C SER A 90 -3.87 24.81 -4.93
N ILE A 91 -3.76 24.63 -3.62
CA ILE A 91 -2.50 24.38 -2.89
C ILE A 91 -2.23 22.88 -2.70
N GLU A 92 -3.26 22.05 -2.89
CA GLU A 92 -3.19 20.61 -2.75
C GLU A 92 -2.56 19.98 -3.99
N ASP A 93 -2.01 18.78 -3.82
CA ASP A 93 -1.60 17.97 -4.97
C ASP A 93 -2.84 17.48 -5.71
N ASP A 94 -2.78 17.46 -7.05
CA ASP A 94 -3.79 16.75 -7.83
C ASP A 94 -3.81 15.28 -7.42
N PRO A 95 -4.96 14.60 -7.49
CA PRO A 95 -5.05 13.19 -7.21
C PRO A 95 -4.01 12.42 -8.04
N ARG A 96 -2.96 11.96 -7.35
CA ARG A 96 -1.88 11.21 -7.97
C ARG A 96 -2.32 9.76 -8.07
N ALA A 97 -2.46 9.26 -9.30
CA ALA A 97 -2.52 7.82 -9.54
C ALA A 97 -1.15 7.21 -9.17
N GLY A 98 -0.94 6.92 -7.89
CA GLY A 98 0.38 6.52 -7.38
C GLY A 98 0.39 6.03 -5.94
N GLY A 99 -0.75 5.61 -5.40
CA GLY A 99 -0.79 4.78 -4.19
C GLY A 99 -0.55 3.32 -4.58
N SER A 100 0.18 2.57 -3.74
CA SER A 100 0.44 1.15 -3.93
C SER A 100 -0.80 0.45 -4.48
N ILE A 101 -0.73 -0.02 -5.73
CA ILE A 101 -1.73 -0.93 -6.25
C ILE A 101 -1.56 -2.19 -5.40
N CYS A 102 -2.33 -2.31 -4.33
CA CYS A 102 -2.54 -3.59 -3.70
C CYS A 102 -3.07 -4.48 -4.81
N ALA A 103 -2.20 -5.33 -5.38
CA ALA A 103 -2.60 -6.29 -6.42
C ALA A 103 -3.73 -7.20 -5.93
N ALA A 104 -3.99 -7.24 -4.61
CA ALA A 104 -5.21 -7.70 -3.98
C ALA A 104 -6.30 -6.60 -3.99
N THR A 105 -6.71 -6.12 -5.17
CA THR A 105 -7.94 -5.33 -5.28
C THR A 105 -9.15 -6.21 -4.98
N GLU A 106 -10.29 -5.60 -4.66
CA GLU A 106 -11.49 -6.35 -4.27
C GLU A 106 -12.01 -7.26 -5.40
N GLU A 107 -11.82 -6.85 -6.66
CA GLU A 107 -12.14 -7.66 -7.84
C GLU A 107 -11.26 -8.91 -7.91
N ASN A 108 -9.96 -8.77 -7.64
CA ASN A 108 -9.02 -9.88 -7.64
C ASN A 108 -9.25 -10.84 -6.46
N VAL A 109 -9.67 -10.32 -5.30
CA VAL A 109 -10.07 -11.15 -4.15
C VAL A 109 -11.27 -12.02 -4.51
N LYS A 110 -12.33 -11.43 -5.09
CA LYS A 110 -13.53 -12.16 -5.53
C LYS A 110 -13.23 -13.19 -6.61
N LEU A 111 -12.33 -12.87 -7.54
CA LEU A 111 -11.90 -13.80 -8.59
C LEU A 111 -11.21 -15.03 -7.98
N VAL A 112 -10.26 -14.81 -7.05
CA VAL A 112 -9.56 -15.90 -6.36
C VAL A 112 -10.52 -16.71 -5.50
N GLU A 113 -11.44 -16.06 -4.78
CA GLU A 113 -12.47 -16.72 -3.97
C GLU A 113 -13.32 -17.66 -4.81
N LYS A 114 -13.81 -17.19 -5.96
CA LYS A 114 -14.60 -18.01 -6.89
C LYS A 114 -13.82 -19.26 -7.34
N LEU A 115 -12.56 -19.10 -7.75
CA LEU A 115 -11.73 -20.23 -8.22
C LEU A 115 -11.46 -21.26 -7.13
N VAL A 116 -11.31 -20.81 -5.87
CA VAL A 116 -11.12 -21.72 -4.73
C VAL A 116 -12.40 -22.44 -4.34
N LEU A 117 -13.57 -21.78 -4.48
CA LEU A 117 -14.87 -22.41 -4.26
C LEU A 117 -15.20 -23.46 -5.32
N GLU A 118 -14.74 -23.26 -6.56
CA GLU A 118 -14.88 -24.23 -7.66
C GLU A 118 -14.02 -25.49 -7.44
N ASP A 119 -12.76 -25.33 -6.99
CA ASP A 119 -11.88 -26.44 -6.63
C ASP A 119 -11.03 -26.13 -5.39
N ALA A 120 -11.43 -26.71 -4.25
CA ALA A 120 -10.73 -26.55 -2.97
C ALA A 120 -9.31 -27.17 -2.95
N ARG A 121 -8.89 -27.92 -3.99
CA ARG A 121 -7.56 -28.54 -4.11
C ARG A 121 -6.63 -27.82 -5.09
N VAL A 122 -7.06 -26.68 -5.63
CA VAL A 122 -6.27 -25.90 -6.59
C VAL A 122 -4.92 -25.46 -6.00
N ARG A 123 -3.87 -25.53 -6.82
CA ARG A 123 -2.51 -25.08 -6.42
C ARG A 123 -2.39 -23.56 -6.56
N VAL A 124 -1.67 -22.93 -5.62
CA VAL A 124 -1.38 -21.48 -5.64
C VAL A 124 -0.75 -21.03 -6.97
N LYS A 125 0.16 -21.84 -7.55
CA LYS A 125 0.78 -21.53 -8.84
C LYS A 125 -0.24 -21.49 -9.98
N THR A 126 -1.19 -22.42 -9.98
CA THR A 126 -2.27 -22.46 -10.99
C THR A 126 -3.19 -21.26 -10.84
N LEU A 127 -3.54 -20.87 -9.61
CA LEU A 127 -4.30 -19.63 -9.36
C LEU A 127 -3.58 -18.39 -9.87
N ALA A 128 -2.26 -18.28 -9.66
CA ALA A 128 -1.45 -17.18 -10.18
C ALA A 128 -1.49 -17.12 -11.72
N GLU A 129 -1.40 -18.27 -12.40
CA GLU A 129 -1.46 -18.36 -13.86
C GLU A 129 -2.84 -17.96 -14.43
N MET A 130 -3.92 -18.32 -13.73
CA MET A 130 -5.32 -18.00 -14.10
C MET A 130 -5.66 -16.54 -13.88
N THR A 131 -5.23 -15.97 -12.75
CA THR A 131 -5.54 -14.58 -12.35
C THR A 131 -4.54 -13.55 -12.85
N LYS A 132 -3.40 -14.00 -13.42
CA LYS A 132 -2.25 -13.16 -13.81
C LYS A 132 -1.67 -12.36 -12.65
N LEU A 133 -1.83 -12.85 -11.43
CA LEU A 133 -1.28 -12.26 -10.21
C LEU A 133 0.03 -12.94 -9.81
N SER A 134 0.83 -12.24 -9.03
CA SER A 134 2.02 -12.85 -8.44
C SER A 134 1.64 -13.91 -7.40
N VAL A 135 2.48 -14.93 -7.24
CA VAL A 135 2.29 -15.98 -6.22
C VAL A 135 2.21 -15.40 -4.81
N GLY A 136 2.98 -14.34 -4.52
CA GLY A 136 2.93 -13.63 -3.25
C GLY A 136 1.57 -12.98 -3.00
N THR A 137 1.02 -12.32 -4.03
CA THR A 137 -0.32 -11.71 -3.96
C THR A 137 -1.40 -12.76 -3.67
N ILE A 138 -1.36 -13.92 -4.35
CA ILE A 138 -2.31 -15.00 -4.09
C ILE A 138 -2.19 -15.51 -2.64
N HIS A 139 -0.97 -15.67 -2.12
CA HIS A 139 -0.77 -16.05 -0.72
C HIS A 139 -1.39 -15.04 0.26
N THR A 140 -1.18 -13.75 0.03
CA THR A 140 -1.79 -12.68 0.82
C THR A 140 -3.32 -12.72 0.73
N ILE A 141 -3.89 -12.90 -0.46
CA ILE A 141 -5.35 -13.01 -0.62
C ILE A 141 -5.91 -14.22 0.15
N LEU A 142 -5.32 -15.39 -0.02
CA LEU A 142 -5.80 -16.62 0.62
C LEU A 142 -5.72 -16.53 2.15
N HIS A 143 -4.59 -16.10 2.71
CA HIS A 143 -4.38 -16.12 4.15
C HIS A 143 -4.90 -14.88 4.88
N GLU A 144 -4.80 -13.69 4.29
CA GLU A 144 -5.07 -12.43 5.00
C GLU A 144 -6.44 -11.84 4.65
N ARG A 145 -6.94 -12.08 3.43
CA ARG A 145 -8.24 -11.55 2.97
C ARG A 145 -9.35 -12.59 3.16
N LEU A 146 -9.12 -13.82 2.72
CA LEU A 146 -10.08 -14.92 2.81
C LEU A 146 -9.93 -15.76 4.08
N ASN A 147 -8.86 -15.54 4.87
CA ASN A 147 -8.56 -16.28 6.10
C ASN A 147 -8.54 -17.82 5.92
N LEU A 148 -8.13 -18.27 4.74
CA LEU A 148 -8.01 -19.69 4.41
C LEU A 148 -6.67 -20.25 4.87
N SER A 149 -6.67 -21.52 5.27
CA SER A 149 -5.47 -22.27 5.61
C SER A 149 -5.44 -23.59 4.84
N LYS A 150 -4.24 -24.06 4.50
CA LYS A 150 -4.09 -25.34 3.84
C LYS A 150 -4.29 -26.46 4.85
N VAL A 151 -5.32 -27.28 4.65
CA VAL A 151 -5.57 -28.49 5.44
C VAL A 151 -5.12 -29.71 4.64
N SER A 152 -4.42 -30.65 5.28
CA SER A 152 -4.07 -31.93 4.66
C SER A 152 -5.24 -32.90 4.72
N ALA A 153 -5.46 -33.65 3.64
CA ALA A 153 -6.44 -34.73 3.64
C ALA A 153 -6.02 -35.80 4.65
N ARG A 154 -6.97 -36.30 5.45
CA ARG A 154 -6.76 -37.43 6.34
C ARG A 154 -6.93 -38.73 5.54
N TRP A 155 -6.09 -39.72 5.81
CA TRP A 155 -6.18 -41.02 5.16
C TRP A 155 -7.45 -41.74 5.63
N VAL A 156 -8.26 -42.23 4.70
CA VAL A 156 -9.47 -43.01 4.99
C VAL A 156 -9.20 -44.46 4.60
N PRO A 157 -9.14 -45.41 5.55
CA PRO A 157 -8.67 -46.78 5.28
C PRO A 157 -9.52 -47.64 4.34
N ARG A 158 -10.74 -47.21 4.03
CA ARG A 158 -11.62 -47.93 3.11
C ARG A 158 -12.45 -46.97 2.29
N MET A 159 -12.67 -47.30 1.02
CA MET A 159 -13.66 -46.59 0.21
C MET A 159 -15.05 -46.94 0.73
N LEU A 160 -15.85 -45.91 1.06
CA LEU A 160 -17.25 -46.10 1.39
C LEU A 160 -18.00 -46.38 0.09
N THR A 161 -18.42 -47.63 -0.10
CA THR A 161 -19.41 -47.99 -1.13
C THR A 161 -20.79 -47.61 -0.61
N ALA A 162 -21.63 -47.05 -1.48
CA ALA A 162 -23.05 -46.87 -1.17
C ALA A 162 -23.63 -48.26 -0.88
N LEU A 163 -24.10 -48.48 0.35
CA LEU A 163 -24.84 -49.69 0.70
C LEU A 163 -26.14 -49.68 -0.11
N GLN A 164 -26.35 -50.73 -0.90
CA GLN A 164 -27.58 -50.99 -1.65
C GLN A 164 -28.73 -51.34 -0.72
#